data_AF-A0A6C0J4S9-F1
#
_entry.id   AF-A0A6C0J4S9-F1
#
_cell.length_a   1.000
_cell.length_b   1.000
_cell.length_c   1.000
_cell.angle_alpha   90.00
_cell.angle_beta   90.00
_cell.angle_gamma   90.00
#
_symmetry.space_group_name_H-M   'P 1'
#
loop_
_entity.id
_entity.type
_entity.pdbx_description
1 polymer ?
#
loop_
_entity_poly.entity_id
_entity_poly.type
_entity_poly.pdbx_seq_one_letter_code
_entity_poly.pdbx_strand_id
1 'polypeptide(L)'
;MRLPKRNKIDKKKKIDFDFEWVYEQHESSVKPSGFWYSCYNSWYNWTEMNDGFGHHKYIHKININSKVLTDIENKNKDKLLVINNLKDFDIFNKRYGHKAVIQYPPGGSPKRRFGDPDNTTPDIHPRAYKDKTKYVFINWDKVSKDYGGIEICPYLPQRKHYLWYSSFDAASGCIWNTKSIIKNSELIYEKKKGKYVKTNA
;
A
#
# COMPACT_ATOMS: atom_id res chain seq x y z
N MET A 1 -22.82 5.19 1.93
CA MET A 1 -22.63 3.72 1.85
C MET A 1 -21.70 3.27 2.97
N ARG A 2 -21.91 2.09 3.59
CA ARG A 2 -20.98 1.53 4.60
C ARG A 2 -20.37 0.24 4.04
N LEU A 3 -19.07 0.26 3.79
CA LEU A 3 -18.31 -0.86 3.25
C LEU A 3 -17.68 -1.71 4.36
N PRO A 4 -17.44 -3.01 4.10
CA PRO A 4 -16.75 -3.87 5.06
C PRO A 4 -15.32 -3.38 5.29
N LYS A 5 -14.73 -3.79 6.42
CA LYS A 5 -13.36 -3.37 6.79
C LYS A 5 -12.37 -3.57 5.66
N ARG A 6 -12.47 -4.63 4.86
CA ARG A 6 -11.55 -4.91 3.75
C ARG A 6 -12.36 -5.09 2.48
N ASN A 7 -12.13 -4.23 1.50
CA ASN A 7 -12.81 -4.29 0.22
C ASN A 7 -11.91 -3.86 -0.93
N LYS A 8 -12.20 -4.35 -2.13
CA LYS A 8 -11.54 -3.93 -3.37
C LYS A 8 -12.58 -3.33 -4.30
N ILE A 9 -12.22 -2.19 -4.86
CA ILE A 9 -12.96 -1.52 -5.92
C ILE A 9 -12.28 -1.92 -7.23
N ASP A 10 -13.04 -2.52 -8.15
CA ASP A 10 -12.48 -3.15 -9.35
C ASP A 10 -13.39 -2.95 -10.58
N LYS A 11 -12.81 -3.14 -11.77
CA LYS A 11 -13.55 -3.22 -13.04
C LYS A 11 -14.08 -4.63 -13.32
N LYS A 12 -13.52 -5.67 -12.69
CA LYS A 12 -13.90 -7.07 -12.90
C LYS A 12 -15.04 -7.49 -11.96
N LYS A 13 -16.03 -8.19 -12.51
CA LYS A 13 -17.18 -8.72 -11.74
C LYS A 13 -16.79 -9.86 -10.81
N LYS A 14 -15.73 -10.60 -11.16
CA LYS A 14 -15.12 -11.67 -10.37
C LYS A 14 -13.65 -11.34 -10.19
N ILE A 15 -13.15 -11.48 -8.96
CA ILE A 15 -11.71 -11.43 -8.67
C ILE A 15 -11.26 -12.88 -8.62
N ASP A 16 -10.49 -13.28 -9.62
CA ASP A 16 -9.73 -14.52 -9.56
C ASP A 16 -8.39 -14.19 -8.90
N PHE A 17 -8.12 -14.84 -7.76
CA PHE A 17 -6.83 -14.75 -7.10
C PHE A 17 -5.88 -15.69 -7.83
N ASP A 18 -5.06 -15.12 -8.69
CA ASP A 18 -3.87 -15.82 -9.14
C ASP A 18 -2.86 -15.77 -8.00
N PHE A 19 -2.74 -16.88 -7.29
CA PHE A 19 -1.86 -17.01 -6.13
C PHE A 19 -0.38 -17.13 -6.50
N GLU A 20 -0.09 -17.34 -7.79
CA GLU A 20 1.25 -17.37 -8.35
C GLU A 20 1.61 -16.01 -9.01
N TRP A 21 0.64 -15.09 -9.12
CA TRP A 21 0.85 -13.77 -9.70
C TRP A 21 1.63 -12.85 -8.75
N VAL A 22 2.75 -12.33 -9.24
CA VAL A 22 3.52 -11.27 -8.57
C VAL A 22 2.97 -9.91 -9.02
N TYR A 23 2.38 -9.18 -8.08
CA TYR A 23 1.82 -7.85 -8.34
C TYR A 23 2.91 -6.79 -8.29
N GLU A 24 3.63 -6.57 -9.38
CA GLU A 24 4.73 -5.60 -9.42
C GLU A 24 4.22 -4.15 -9.53
N GLN A 25 4.83 -3.27 -8.74
CA GLN A 25 4.79 -1.83 -8.97
C GLN A 25 5.94 -1.44 -9.90
N HIS A 26 5.83 -0.27 -10.55
CA HIS A 26 6.94 0.30 -11.31
C HIS A 26 8.20 0.43 -10.43
N GLU A 27 9.40 0.22 -10.98
CA GLU A 27 10.67 0.21 -10.21
C GLU A 27 10.93 1.51 -9.42
N SER A 28 10.42 2.64 -9.91
CA SER A 28 10.51 3.93 -9.22
C SER A 28 9.43 4.16 -8.15
N SER A 29 8.55 3.18 -7.93
CA SER A 29 7.45 3.29 -6.97
C SER A 29 7.96 3.13 -5.54
N VAL A 30 7.48 4.03 -4.67
CA VAL A 30 7.75 3.95 -3.23
C VAL A 30 6.79 2.99 -2.51
N LYS A 31 5.77 2.50 -3.22
CA LYS A 31 4.74 1.58 -2.72
C LYS A 31 5.20 0.13 -2.82
N PRO A 32 4.78 -0.75 -1.90
CA PRO A 32 5.01 -2.17 -2.05
C PRO A 32 4.22 -2.75 -3.22
N SER A 33 4.86 -3.69 -3.90
CA SER A 33 4.24 -4.68 -4.79
C SER A 33 3.30 -5.60 -4.00
N GLY A 34 2.12 -5.89 -4.55
CA GLY A 34 1.13 -6.76 -3.91
C GLY A 34 -0.32 -6.49 -4.32
N PHE A 35 -1.24 -7.32 -3.81
CA PHE A 35 -2.67 -7.15 -3.94
C PHE A 35 -3.16 -6.05 -3.00
N TRP A 36 -3.58 -4.92 -3.57
CA TRP A 36 -4.09 -3.77 -2.83
C TRP A 36 -5.60 -3.83 -2.58
N TYR A 37 -6.01 -3.42 -1.37
CA TYR A 37 -7.40 -3.26 -0.96
C TYR A 37 -7.62 -2.04 -0.04
N SER A 38 -8.85 -1.54 -0.02
CA SER A 38 -9.34 -0.43 0.80
C SER A 38 -9.70 -0.88 2.21
N CYS A 39 -9.44 -0.01 3.18
CA CYS A 39 -10.05 -0.13 4.50
C CYS A 39 -11.38 0.64 4.60
N TYR A 40 -12.48 -0.03 4.97
CA TYR A 40 -13.81 0.58 5.06
C TYR A 40 -14.15 1.43 3.81
N ASN A 41 -14.66 2.66 4.01
CA ASN A 41 -15.02 3.58 2.93
C ASN A 41 -13.83 4.40 2.41
N SER A 42 -12.59 4.14 2.84
CA SER A 42 -11.47 5.05 2.58
C SER A 42 -11.21 5.27 1.09
N TRP A 43 -11.12 4.21 0.29
CA TRP A 43 -10.97 4.39 -1.16
C TRP A 43 -12.23 4.99 -1.77
N TYR A 44 -13.42 4.51 -1.42
CA TYR A 44 -14.68 5.05 -1.96
C TYR A 44 -14.78 6.57 -1.75
N ASN A 45 -14.53 7.06 -0.54
CA ASN A 45 -14.56 8.49 -0.26
C ASN A 45 -13.46 9.24 -1.04
N TRP A 46 -12.23 8.73 -1.05
CA TRP A 46 -11.12 9.35 -1.78
C TRP A 46 -11.41 9.46 -3.28
N THR A 47 -12.04 8.44 -3.84
CA THR A 47 -12.22 8.29 -5.29
C THR A 47 -13.49 8.99 -5.79
N GLU A 48 -14.53 9.16 -4.96
CA GLU A 48 -15.64 10.11 -5.22
C GLU A 48 -15.15 11.56 -5.21
N MET A 49 -14.19 11.90 -4.35
CA MET A 49 -13.65 13.27 -4.24
C MET A 49 -12.69 13.67 -5.37
N ASN A 50 -12.09 12.68 -6.05
CA ASN A 50 -11.05 12.90 -7.07
C ASN A 50 -11.46 12.43 -8.49
N ASP A 51 -12.76 12.20 -8.73
CA ASP A 51 -13.31 11.70 -10.01
C ASP A 51 -12.67 10.39 -10.54
N GLY A 52 -12.10 9.57 -9.64
CA GLY A 52 -11.33 8.37 -10.02
C GLY A 52 -12.19 7.15 -10.37
N PHE A 53 -13.51 7.32 -10.46
CA PHE A 53 -14.49 6.23 -10.51
C PHE A 53 -15.06 5.92 -11.90
N GLY A 54 -14.63 6.63 -12.95
CA GLY A 54 -15.13 6.40 -14.30
C GLY A 54 -15.04 4.94 -14.75
N HIS A 55 -14.04 4.20 -14.26
CA HIS A 55 -13.69 2.86 -14.76
C HIS A 55 -14.00 1.71 -13.79
N HIS A 56 -14.31 1.99 -12.52
CA HIS A 56 -14.57 0.94 -11.54
C HIS A 56 -16.08 0.65 -11.45
N LYS A 57 -16.42 -0.63 -11.54
CA LYS A 57 -17.81 -1.09 -11.67
C LYS A 57 -18.27 -1.96 -10.50
N TYR A 58 -17.36 -2.60 -9.79
CA TYR A 58 -17.70 -3.59 -8.78
C TYR A 58 -16.95 -3.32 -7.48
N ILE A 59 -17.62 -3.58 -6.35
CA ILE A 59 -16.97 -3.57 -5.04
C ILE A 59 -17.08 -4.99 -4.48
N HIS A 60 -15.93 -5.50 -4.04
CA HIS A 60 -15.77 -6.82 -3.48
C HIS A 60 -15.35 -6.71 -2.02
N LYS A 61 -15.95 -7.51 -1.13
CA LYS A 61 -15.43 -7.75 0.20
C LYS A 61 -14.27 -8.74 0.11
N ILE A 62 -13.16 -8.45 0.77
CA ILE A 62 -12.00 -9.35 0.84
C ILE A 62 -12.02 -10.07 2.18
N ASN A 63 -12.13 -11.40 2.15
CA ASN A 63 -12.23 -12.21 3.35
C ASN A 63 -10.83 -12.65 3.82
N ILE A 64 -10.44 -12.16 4.99
CA ILE A 64 -9.17 -12.48 5.67
C ILE A 64 -9.50 -13.01 7.07
N ASN A 65 -8.91 -14.15 7.45
CA ASN A 65 -9.10 -14.73 8.78
C ASN A 65 -8.39 -13.88 9.85
N SER A 66 -9.00 -13.64 11.01
CA SER A 66 -8.34 -12.91 12.09
C SER A 66 -7.09 -13.61 12.61
N LYS A 67 -6.99 -14.94 12.49
CA LYS A 67 -5.82 -15.74 12.90
C LYS A 67 -4.55 -15.47 12.08
N VAL A 68 -4.71 -14.94 10.86
CA VAL A 68 -3.58 -14.57 9.99
C VAL A 68 -3.17 -13.11 10.15
N LEU A 69 -3.73 -12.40 11.13
CA LEU A 69 -3.27 -11.05 11.49
C LEU A 69 -2.12 -11.14 12.50
N THR A 70 -1.19 -10.21 12.42
CA THR A 70 -0.08 -10.07 13.37
C THR A 70 0.27 -8.61 13.61
N ASP A 71 1.15 -8.36 14.57
CA ASP A 71 1.65 -7.04 14.94
C ASP A 71 3.14 -6.88 14.61
N ILE A 72 3.67 -5.70 14.95
CA ILE A 72 5.05 -5.32 14.62
C ILE A 72 6.10 -6.16 15.38
N GLU A 73 5.75 -6.79 16.51
CA GLU A 73 6.70 -7.61 17.27
C GLU A 73 6.67 -9.09 16.85
N ASN A 74 5.51 -9.57 16.40
CA ASN A 74 5.29 -10.96 16.03
C ASN A 74 5.47 -11.20 14.52
N LYS A 75 6.72 -11.23 14.05
CA LYS A 75 7.06 -11.48 12.64
C LYS A 75 6.58 -12.86 12.18
N ASN A 76 5.90 -12.92 11.05
CA ASN A 76 5.50 -14.15 10.40
C ASN A 76 5.15 -13.90 8.93
N LYS A 77 5.91 -14.50 8.01
CA LYS A 77 5.77 -14.33 6.55
C LYS A 77 4.42 -14.77 5.96
N ASP A 78 3.63 -15.53 6.71
CA ASP A 78 2.31 -16.02 6.31
C ASP A 78 1.18 -15.19 6.95
N LYS A 79 1.52 -14.13 7.69
CA LYS A 79 0.58 -13.24 8.36
C LYS A 79 0.65 -11.80 7.83
N LEU A 80 -0.49 -11.14 7.91
CA LEU A 80 -0.68 -9.73 7.60
C LEU A 80 -0.30 -8.87 8.80
N LEU A 81 0.74 -8.05 8.67
CA LEU A 81 1.08 -7.02 9.66
C LEU A 81 -0.03 -5.96 9.70
N VAL A 82 -0.57 -5.67 10.89
CA VAL A 82 -1.56 -4.61 11.08
C VAL A 82 -0.95 -3.46 11.89
N ILE A 83 -0.88 -2.27 11.29
CA ILE A 83 -0.51 -1.02 11.94
C ILE A 83 -1.77 -0.19 12.14
N ASN A 84 -2.16 0.05 13.39
CA ASN A 84 -3.40 0.77 13.72
C ASN A 84 -3.18 2.01 14.60
N ASN A 85 -1.94 2.35 14.91
CA ASN A 85 -1.59 3.46 15.77
C ASN A 85 -0.23 4.06 15.40
N LEU A 86 0.06 5.25 15.94
CA LEU A 86 1.29 5.99 15.64
C LEU A 86 2.55 5.28 16.18
N LYS A 87 2.45 4.59 17.32
CA LYS A 87 3.60 3.89 17.93
C LYS A 87 4.09 2.75 17.03
N ASP A 88 3.19 1.90 16.56
CA ASP A 88 3.55 0.79 15.68
C ASP A 88 4.06 1.29 14.33
N PHE A 89 3.49 2.39 13.81
CA PHE A 89 4.00 3.06 12.63
C PHE A 89 5.46 3.52 12.81
N ASP A 90 5.76 4.17 13.94
CA ASP A 90 7.10 4.68 14.22
C ASP A 90 8.11 3.55 14.41
N ILE A 91 7.72 2.45 15.06
CA ILE A 91 8.54 1.23 15.16
C ILE A 91 8.79 0.64 13.78
N PHE A 92 7.74 0.48 12.96
CA PHE A 92 7.85 -0.03 11.59
C PHE A 92 8.82 0.83 10.76
N ASN A 93 8.64 2.14 10.79
CA ASN A 93 9.46 3.08 10.05
C ASN A 93 10.92 3.09 10.52
N LYS A 94 11.17 2.96 11.83
CA LYS A 94 12.54 2.80 12.36
C LYS A 94 13.19 1.48 11.95
N ARG A 95 12.42 0.40 11.86
CA ARG A 95 12.92 -0.97 11.62
C ARG A 95 13.19 -1.27 10.15
N TYR A 96 12.35 -0.74 9.27
CA TYR A 96 12.37 -1.03 7.83
C TYR A 96 12.65 0.20 6.98
N GLY A 97 12.65 1.40 7.56
CA GLY A 97 12.93 2.61 6.83
C GLY A 97 14.40 2.73 6.42
N HIS A 98 14.62 3.32 5.25
CA HIS A 98 15.93 3.76 4.77
C HIS A 98 15.97 5.28 4.65
N LYS A 99 17.05 5.88 5.15
CA LYS A 99 17.32 7.30 4.94
C LYS A 99 17.74 7.49 3.49
N ALA A 100 17.18 8.49 2.81
CA ALA A 100 17.71 8.89 1.52
C ALA A 100 19.10 9.51 1.75
N VAL A 101 20.16 8.84 1.28
CA VAL A 101 21.48 9.47 1.20
C VAL A 101 21.49 10.27 -0.08
N ILE A 102 21.24 11.57 0.02
CA ILE A 102 21.47 12.48 -1.12
C ILE A 102 22.98 12.70 -1.18
N GLN A 103 23.68 11.93 -2.00
CA GLN A 103 25.07 12.24 -2.33
C GLN A 103 25.08 13.41 -3.31
N TYR A 104 25.58 14.57 -2.86
CA TYR A 104 25.97 15.64 -3.76
C TYR A 104 27.39 15.37 -4.22
N PRO A 105 27.68 15.24 -5.53
CA PRO A 105 29.05 15.25 -5.99
C PRO A 105 29.70 16.60 -5.61
N PRO A 106 30.96 16.62 -5.14
CA PRO A 106 31.64 17.86 -4.82
C PRO A 106 31.75 18.72 -6.09
N GLY A 107 31.10 19.88 -6.09
CA GLY A 107 31.24 20.90 -7.14
C GLY A 107 30.32 20.81 -8.36
N GLY A 108 29.22 20.03 -8.35
CA GLY A 108 28.36 19.90 -9.54
C GLY A 108 26.85 19.89 -9.26
N SER A 109 26.09 20.53 -10.15
CA SER A 109 24.66 20.28 -10.34
C SER A 109 24.43 18.78 -10.61
N PRO A 110 23.29 18.18 -10.19
CA PRO A 110 23.03 16.76 -10.41
C PRO A 110 23.12 16.42 -11.91
N LYS A 111 24.12 15.61 -12.30
CA LYS A 111 24.15 15.05 -13.66
C LYS A 111 23.15 13.91 -13.70
N ARG A 112 22.05 14.09 -14.43
CA ARG A 112 21.10 13.01 -14.76
C ARG A 112 21.87 11.87 -15.40
N ARG A 113 22.02 10.74 -14.72
CA ARG A 113 22.41 9.48 -15.34
C ARG A 113 21.39 8.43 -14.93
N PHE A 114 20.38 8.27 -15.78
CA PHE A 114 19.47 7.14 -15.72
C PHE A 114 20.26 5.88 -16.10
N GLY A 115 20.21 4.84 -15.25
CA GLY A 115 20.64 3.48 -15.61
C GLY A 115 21.97 2.99 -15.05
N ASP A 116 22.39 3.42 -13.86
CA ASP A 116 23.52 2.78 -13.15
C ASP A 116 22.99 1.66 -12.22
N PRO A 117 23.21 0.37 -12.54
CA PRO A 117 22.63 -0.75 -11.80
C PRO A 117 23.21 -0.94 -10.38
N ASP A 118 24.37 -0.34 -10.08
CA ASP A 118 25.02 -0.41 -8.77
C ASP A 118 24.69 0.77 -7.84
N ASN A 119 23.83 1.71 -8.27
CA ASN A 119 23.49 2.89 -7.48
C ASN A 119 21.96 3.06 -7.38
N THR A 120 21.34 2.27 -6.50
CA THR A 120 19.88 2.09 -6.35
C THR A 120 19.13 3.28 -5.72
N THR A 121 19.62 4.51 -5.82
CA THR A 121 18.89 5.69 -5.33
C THR A 121 18.21 6.41 -6.50
N PRO A 122 16.86 6.42 -6.58
CA PRO A 122 16.16 7.21 -7.58
C PRO A 122 16.59 8.68 -7.52
N ASP A 123 16.66 9.34 -8.68
CA ASP A 123 16.90 10.79 -8.79
C ASP A 123 15.77 11.58 -8.10
N ILE A 124 15.94 11.88 -6.81
CA ILE A 124 14.96 12.64 -6.02
C ILE A 124 15.32 14.13 -6.09
N HIS A 125 14.40 14.95 -6.59
CA HIS A 125 14.60 16.39 -6.72
C HIS A 125 14.89 17.07 -5.35
N PRO A 126 15.98 17.83 -5.19
CA PRO A 126 16.46 18.35 -3.90
C PRO A 126 15.52 19.29 -3.14
N ARG A 127 14.59 19.95 -3.84
CA ARG A 127 13.66 20.92 -3.22
C ARG A 127 12.63 20.28 -2.26
N ALA A 128 12.47 18.95 -2.28
CA ALA A 128 11.47 18.26 -1.46
C ALA A 128 11.91 17.95 -0.02
N TYR A 129 13.21 18.05 0.32
CA TYR A 129 13.70 17.58 1.63
C TYR A 129 14.77 18.52 2.21
N LYS A 130 14.33 19.53 2.99
CA LYS A 130 15.24 20.35 3.82
C LYS A 130 15.81 19.58 5.02
N ASP A 131 15.25 18.42 5.36
CA ASP A 131 15.62 17.65 6.55
C ASP A 131 16.30 16.33 6.16
N LYS A 132 17.63 16.32 6.24
CA LYS A 132 18.54 15.24 5.79
C LYS A 132 18.48 13.95 6.63
N THR A 133 17.51 13.84 7.55
CA THR A 133 17.52 12.82 8.61
C THR A 133 16.36 11.82 8.55
N LYS A 134 15.39 12.01 7.65
CA LYS A 134 14.14 11.24 7.65
C LYS A 134 14.24 9.98 6.81
N TYR A 135 13.68 8.88 7.32
CA TYR A 135 13.48 7.64 6.56
C TYR A 135 12.50 7.94 5.41
N VAL A 136 12.99 8.04 4.19
CA VAL A 136 12.17 8.44 3.02
C VAL A 136 11.49 7.23 2.41
N PHE A 137 12.17 6.08 2.44
CA PHE A 137 11.74 4.83 1.82
C PHE A 137 11.61 3.72 2.85
N ILE A 138 10.91 2.66 2.47
CA ILE A 138 10.86 1.40 3.21
C ILE A 138 11.59 0.33 2.40
N ASN A 139 12.39 -0.49 3.07
CA ASN A 139 12.93 -1.70 2.49
C ASN A 139 11.85 -2.78 2.40
N TRP A 140 11.05 -2.76 1.32
CA TRP A 140 9.94 -3.70 1.15
C TRP A 140 10.43 -5.16 1.07
N ASP A 141 11.62 -5.42 0.54
CA ASP A 141 12.22 -6.77 0.52
C ASP A 141 12.49 -7.33 1.92
N LYS A 142 12.87 -6.48 2.87
CA LYS A 142 13.04 -6.87 4.27
C LYS A 142 11.69 -7.08 4.94
N VAL A 143 10.70 -6.23 4.64
CA VAL A 143 9.33 -6.39 5.16
C VAL A 143 8.71 -7.69 4.66
N SER A 144 8.92 -8.05 3.38
CA SER A 144 8.32 -9.23 2.76
C SER A 144 8.92 -10.55 3.26
N LYS A 145 10.14 -10.53 3.79
CA LYS A 145 10.74 -11.65 4.52
C LYS A 145 10.13 -11.86 5.91
N ASP A 146 9.67 -10.78 6.54
CA ASP A 146 9.14 -10.79 7.90
C ASP A 146 7.61 -10.96 7.95
N TYR A 147 6.87 -10.54 6.92
CA TYR A 147 5.40 -10.57 6.85
C TYR A 147 4.89 -10.92 5.45
N GLY A 148 3.65 -11.38 5.34
CA GLY A 148 2.99 -11.68 4.06
C GLY A 148 2.21 -10.50 3.44
N GLY A 149 2.14 -9.39 4.17
CA GLY A 149 1.48 -8.16 3.75
C GLY A 149 1.51 -7.11 4.86
N ILE A 150 1.02 -5.92 4.54
CA ILE A 150 0.84 -4.81 5.49
C ILE A 150 -0.55 -4.19 5.35
N GLU A 151 -1.21 -3.90 6.46
CA GLU A 151 -2.43 -3.12 6.57
C GLU A 151 -2.17 -1.92 7.47
N ILE A 152 -2.49 -0.71 6.99
CA ILE A 152 -2.45 0.51 7.81
C ILE A 152 -3.87 1.05 7.91
N CYS A 153 -4.49 0.84 9.08
CA CYS A 153 -5.89 1.18 9.33
C CYS A 153 -6.13 1.53 10.80
N PRO A 154 -6.55 2.78 11.13
CA PRO A 154 -6.98 3.85 10.22
C PRO A 154 -5.81 4.50 9.45
N TYR A 155 -6.13 5.40 8.52
CA TYR A 155 -5.13 6.29 7.94
C TYR A 155 -4.59 7.21 9.05
N LEU A 156 -3.31 7.55 8.99
CA LEU A 156 -2.56 8.29 10.01
C LEU A 156 -2.06 9.63 9.43
N PRO A 157 -2.93 10.67 9.30
CA PRO A 157 -2.56 11.95 8.72
C PRO A 157 -1.31 12.61 9.32
N GLN A 158 -1.02 12.34 10.60
CA GLN A 158 0.15 12.82 11.34
C GLN A 158 1.47 12.28 10.76
N ARG A 159 1.42 11.24 9.94
CA ARG A 159 2.56 10.57 9.31
C ARG A 159 2.59 10.76 7.79
N LYS A 160 1.69 11.57 7.21
CA LYS A 160 1.65 11.88 5.76
C LYS A 160 2.91 12.57 5.22
N HIS A 161 3.84 12.95 6.09
CA HIS A 161 5.12 13.56 5.69
C HIS A 161 6.18 12.52 5.32
N TYR A 162 5.96 11.22 5.59
CA TYR A 162 6.81 10.14 5.09
C TYR A 162 6.42 9.84 3.64
N LEU A 163 7.34 9.98 2.69
CA LEU A 163 7.07 9.84 1.25
C LEU A 163 6.42 8.51 0.90
N TRP A 164 6.96 7.41 1.42
CA TRP A 164 6.41 6.07 1.20
C TRP A 164 4.95 5.99 1.67
N TYR A 165 4.61 6.63 2.79
CA TYR A 165 3.28 6.57 3.38
C TYR A 165 2.31 7.56 2.76
N SER A 166 2.78 8.75 2.39
CA SER A 166 1.97 9.75 1.68
C SER A 166 1.43 9.18 0.38
N SER A 167 2.18 8.27 -0.24
CA SER A 167 1.74 7.58 -1.44
C SER A 167 0.53 6.68 -1.19
N PHE A 168 0.25 6.17 0.01
CA PHE A 168 -0.90 5.29 0.25
C PHE A 168 -2.25 6.01 0.03
N ASP A 169 -2.27 7.34 0.09
CA ASP A 169 -3.40 8.27 -0.12
C ASP A 169 -4.55 8.14 0.91
N ALA A 170 -4.85 6.92 1.36
CA ALA A 170 -5.93 6.57 2.27
C ALA A 170 -5.63 5.25 3.02
N ALA A 171 -6.48 4.89 3.98
CA ALA A 171 -6.33 3.64 4.75
C ALA A 171 -6.44 2.43 3.81
N SER A 172 -5.39 1.61 3.79
CA SER A 172 -5.20 0.58 2.77
C SER A 172 -4.41 -0.61 3.31
N GLY A 173 -4.54 -1.75 2.65
CA GLY A 173 -3.61 -2.86 2.81
C GLY A 173 -3.05 -3.33 1.48
N CYS A 174 -1.88 -3.95 1.53
CA CYS A 174 -1.15 -4.55 0.42
C CYS A 174 -0.67 -5.95 0.84
N ILE A 175 -1.03 -6.98 0.07
CA ILE A 175 -0.73 -8.39 0.37
C ILE A 175 0.11 -8.97 -0.76
N TRP A 176 1.32 -9.43 -0.46
CA TRP A 176 2.18 -10.11 -1.43
C TRP A 176 2.16 -11.64 -1.27
N ASN A 177 1.84 -12.18 -0.08
CA ASN A 177 1.57 -13.61 0.12
C ASN A 177 0.06 -13.88 0.13
N THR A 178 -0.57 -13.74 -1.03
CA THR A 178 -2.03 -13.81 -1.18
C THR A 178 -2.61 -15.17 -0.79
N LYS A 179 -1.90 -16.27 -1.10
CA LYS A 179 -2.32 -17.65 -0.82
C LYS A 179 -2.54 -17.94 0.66
N SER A 180 -1.65 -17.42 1.51
CA SER A 180 -1.70 -17.66 2.95
C SER A 180 -2.67 -16.74 3.68
N ILE A 181 -2.99 -15.58 3.09
CA ILE A 181 -3.73 -14.50 3.77
C ILE A 181 -5.19 -14.38 3.28
N ILE A 182 -5.42 -14.48 1.98
CA ILE A 182 -6.74 -14.24 1.38
C ILE A 182 -7.48 -15.56 1.22
N LYS A 183 -8.67 -15.66 1.83
CA LYS A 183 -9.52 -16.84 1.68
C LYS A 183 -10.29 -16.81 0.35
N ASN A 184 -10.99 -15.71 0.09
CA ASN A 184 -11.77 -15.46 -1.11
C ASN A 184 -12.25 -13.99 -1.14
N SER A 185 -13.06 -13.65 -2.13
CA SER A 185 -13.79 -12.39 -2.23
C SER A 185 -15.27 -12.60 -2.50
N GLU A 186 -16.10 -11.69 -2.02
CA GLU A 186 -17.55 -11.66 -2.26
C GLU A 186 -17.92 -10.36 -2.98
N LEU A 187 -18.61 -10.46 -4.13
CA LEU A 187 -19.19 -9.27 -4.77
C LEU A 187 -20.30 -8.71 -3.87
N ILE A 188 -20.20 -7.42 -3.53
CA ILE A 188 -21.16 -6.76 -2.62
C ILE A 188 -21.91 -5.61 -3.28
N TYR A 189 -21.30 -4.92 -4.26
CA TYR A 189 -21.95 -3.84 -4.99
C TYR A 189 -21.58 -3.87 -6.48
N GLU A 190 -22.52 -3.44 -7.32
CA GLU A 190 -22.33 -3.20 -8.75
C GLU A 190 -22.81 -1.78 -9.09
N LYS A 191 -22.01 -1.04 -9.86
CA LYS A 191 -22.34 0.29 -10.36
C LYS A 191 -23.31 0.16 -11.54
N LYS A 192 -24.55 0.66 -11.36
CA LYS A 192 -25.61 0.71 -12.37
C LYS A 192 -26.10 2.15 -12.51
N LYS A 193 -26.13 2.68 -13.73
CA LYS A 193 -26.54 4.07 -14.02
C LYS A 193 -25.83 5.09 -13.10
N GLY A 194 -24.52 4.93 -12.93
CA GLY A 194 -23.70 5.80 -12.10
C GLY A 194 -23.73 5.52 -10.58
N LYS A 195 -24.62 4.67 -10.07
CA LYS A 195 -24.77 4.43 -8.62
C LYS A 195 -24.44 2.99 -8.25
N TYR A 196 -23.76 2.79 -7.11
CA TYR A 196 -23.54 1.46 -6.56
C TYR A 196 -24.81 0.90 -5.95
N VAL A 197 -25.25 -0.23 -6.47
CA VAL A 197 -26.41 -1.00 -6.00
C VAL A 197 -25.90 -2.28 -5.35
N LYS A 198 -26.43 -2.60 -4.16
CA LYS A 198 -26.02 -3.81 -3.44
C LYS A 198 -26.40 -5.04 -4.29
N THR A 199 -25.50 -5.99 -4.41
CA THR A 199 -25.82 -7.27 -5.05
C THR A 199 -26.59 -8.12 -4.04
N ASN A 200 -27.70 -8.70 -4.48
CA ASN A 200 -28.36 -9.75 -3.71
C ASN A 200 -27.41 -10.95 -3.76
N ALA A 201 -26.91 -11.35 -2.59
CA ALA A 201 -26.21 -12.62 -2.43
C ALA A 201 -27.25 -13.75 -2.48
#